data_AF-A0A3D8HU99-F1
#
_entry.id   AF-A0A3D8HU99-F1
#
_cell.length_a   1.000
_cell.length_b   1.000
_cell.length_c   1.000
_cell.angle_alpha   90.00
_cell.angle_beta   90.00
_cell.angle_gamma   90.00
#
_symmetry.space_group_name_H-M   'P 1'
#
loop_
_entity.id
_entity.type
_entity.pdbx_description
1 polymer ?
#
loop_
_entity_poly.entity_id
_entity_poly.type
_entity_poly.pdbx_seq_one_letter_code
_entity_poly.pdbx_strand_id
1 'polypeptide(L)'
;MSRFRSGWDIAFWAFVAVYAFCIVYKSSMPLMSGDDIAFFMGLRDGGSAWHGLDFGSKRFFPLAGWNLNLIASISTSPYAFMIGNALVFVIIACCYYALARSFGANKALVFVSFVIFALSVGYVKIITQIPFPENTQIMFLLLFLLCVQRVFVKMKNPDIYIYIYHTCARVWKRGYLPQRSFVCLD
;
A
#
# COMPACT_ATOMS: atom_id res chain seq x y z
N MET A 1 0.01 20.26 27.23
CA MET A 1 1.06 19.43 26.57
C MET A 1 1.04 19.71 25.07
N SER A 2 1.70 20.78 24.64
CA SER A 2 1.81 21.15 23.23
C SER A 2 2.80 20.20 22.55
N ARG A 3 2.25 19.32 21.71
CA ARG A 3 2.97 18.30 20.95
C ARG A 3 3.83 18.99 19.89
N PHE A 4 5.01 19.49 20.28
CA PHE A 4 5.99 20.02 19.33
C PHE A 4 6.29 18.92 18.30
N ARG A 5 5.74 19.06 17.09
CA ARG A 5 6.15 18.27 15.93
C ARG A 5 7.65 18.49 15.78
N SER A 6 8.42 17.42 15.84
CA SER A 6 9.86 17.49 15.56
C SER A 6 10.05 18.07 14.16
N GLY A 7 11.07 18.89 13.92
CA GLY A 7 11.36 19.43 12.58
C GLY A 7 11.38 18.34 11.50
N TRP A 8 11.89 17.16 11.85
CA TRP A 8 11.87 15.96 10.99
C TRP A 8 10.48 15.43 10.63
N ASP A 9 9.50 15.57 11.53
CA ASP A 9 8.12 15.18 11.22
C ASP A 9 7.53 16.13 10.17
N ILE A 10 7.80 17.43 10.30
CA ILE A 10 7.38 18.44 9.33
C ILE A 10 8.06 18.20 7.99
N ALA A 11 9.37 17.97 7.98
CA ALA A 11 10.14 17.68 6.76
C ALA A 11 9.62 16.44 6.02
N PHE A 12 9.31 15.36 6.75
CA PHE A 12 8.73 14.16 6.17
C PHE A 12 7.39 14.43 5.47
N TRP A 13 6.45 15.09 6.16
CA TRP A 13 5.14 15.37 5.58
C TRP A 13 5.20 16.41 4.47
N ALA A 14 6.11 17.38 4.56
CA ALA A 14 6.36 18.34 3.48
C ALA A 14 6.88 17.62 2.22
N PHE A 15 7.85 16.71 2.37
CA PHE A 15 8.34 15.89 1.27
C PHE A 15 7.23 15.04 0.64
N VAL A 16 6.41 14.37 1.46
CA VAL A 16 5.28 13.56 0.96
C VAL A 16 4.29 14.42 0.17
N ALA A 17 3.96 15.62 0.65
CA ALA A 17 3.05 16.53 -0.03
C ALA A 17 3.62 17.02 -1.37
N VAL A 18 4.89 17.43 -1.39
CA VAL A 18 5.59 17.86 -2.62
C VAL A 18 5.67 16.70 -3.61
N TYR A 19 6.02 15.49 -3.16
CA TYR A 19 6.16 14.34 -4.03
C TYR A 19 4.80 13.89 -4.61
N ALA A 20 3.74 13.89 -3.79
CA ALA A 20 2.37 13.65 -4.26
C ALA A 20 1.93 14.68 -5.31
N PHE A 21 2.26 15.96 -5.09
CA PHE A 21 2.04 17.00 -6.08
C PHE A 21 2.81 16.73 -7.38
N CYS A 22 4.09 16.30 -7.31
CA CYS A 22 4.88 15.94 -8.49
C CYS A 22 4.27 14.77 -9.28
N ILE A 23 3.72 13.76 -8.61
CA ILE A 23 3.00 12.64 -9.26
C ILE A 23 1.82 13.17 -10.08
N VAL A 24 1.00 14.04 -9.48
CA VAL A 24 -0.15 14.65 -10.16
C VAL A 24 0.32 15.60 -11.25
N TYR A 25 1.34 16.43 -11.02
CA TYR A 25 1.86 17.37 -12.02
C TYR A 25 2.40 16.66 -13.26
N LYS A 26 3.03 15.48 -13.11
CA LYS A 26 3.46 14.68 -14.25
C LYS A 26 2.31 14.34 -15.20
N SER A 27 1.07 14.21 -14.72
CA SER A 27 -0.10 13.98 -15.58
C SER A 27 -0.39 15.11 -16.56
N SER A 28 0.12 16.33 -16.29
CA SER A 28 0.02 17.50 -17.18
C SER A 28 1.10 17.54 -18.26
N MET A 29 2.16 16.75 -18.11
CA MET A 29 3.22 16.61 -19.10
C MET A 29 2.97 15.32 -19.90
N PRO A 30 2.76 15.39 -21.23
CA PRO A 30 2.48 14.22 -22.07
C PRO A 30 3.73 13.36 -22.32
N LEU A 31 4.53 13.09 -21.29
CA LEU A 31 5.52 12.02 -21.25
C LEU A 31 4.82 10.72 -20.82
N MET A 32 3.64 10.44 -21.36
CA MET A 32 3.04 9.12 -21.28
C MET A 32 3.92 8.21 -22.11
N SER A 33 4.62 7.29 -21.45
CA SER A 33 5.32 6.20 -22.13
C SER A 33 4.34 5.48 -23.05
N GLY A 34 4.79 4.90 -24.17
CA GLY A 34 3.91 4.19 -25.11
C GLY A 34 3.01 3.14 -24.43
N ASP A 35 3.51 2.52 -23.36
CA ASP A 35 2.76 1.55 -22.53
C ASP A 35 1.63 2.21 -21.72
N ASP A 36 1.83 3.43 -21.21
CA ASP A 36 0.80 4.19 -20.48
C ASP A 36 -0.35 4.60 -21.42
N ILE A 37 -0.02 4.99 -22.66
CA ILE A 37 -1.00 5.37 -23.69
C ILE A 37 -1.81 4.15 -24.13
N ALA A 38 -1.14 3.03 -24.43
CA ALA A 38 -1.80 1.80 -24.82
C ALA A 38 -2.75 1.28 -23.73
N PHE A 39 -2.30 1.33 -22.47
CA PHE A 39 -3.12 0.94 -21.32
C PHE A 39 -4.30 1.88 -21.09
N PHE A 40 -4.08 3.20 -21.22
CA PHE A 40 -5.14 4.21 -21.10
C PHE A 40 -6.19 4.10 -22.21
N MET A 41 -5.78 3.87 -23.46
CA MET A 41 -6.70 3.66 -24.57
C MET A 41 -7.53 2.39 -24.36
N GLY A 42 -6.92 1.30 -23.89
CA GLY A 42 -7.65 0.07 -23.53
C GLY A 42 -8.70 0.29 -22.42
N LEU A 43 -8.37 1.10 -21.41
CA LEU A 43 -9.31 1.52 -20.36
C LEU A 43 -10.45 2.41 -20.89
N ARG A 44 -10.13 3.36 -21.77
CA ARG A 44 -11.11 4.29 -22.36
C ARG A 44 -12.10 3.58 -23.27
N ASP A 45 -11.63 2.57 -24.00
CA ASP A 45 -12.43 1.82 -24.98
C ASP A 45 -13.29 0.71 -24.31
N GLY A 46 -13.39 0.72 -22.97
CA GLY A 46 -14.26 -0.17 -22.20
C GLY A 46 -13.61 -1.48 -21.76
N GLY A 47 -12.30 -1.63 -21.93
CA GLY A 47 -11.54 -2.73 -21.36
C GLY A 47 -11.51 -2.65 -19.84
N SER A 48 -11.72 -3.79 -19.16
CA SER A 48 -11.53 -3.88 -17.71
C SER A 48 -10.07 -3.58 -17.35
N ALA A 49 -9.85 -2.70 -16.38
CA ALA A 49 -8.50 -2.44 -15.88
C ALA A 49 -7.88 -3.76 -15.43
N TRP A 50 -6.60 -3.97 -15.75
CA TRP A 50 -5.82 -5.17 -15.46
C TRP A 50 -6.24 -5.83 -14.13
N HIS A 51 -6.77 -7.05 -14.18
CA HIS A 51 -7.48 -7.68 -13.06
C HIS A 51 -6.51 -8.55 -12.24
N GLY A 52 -5.21 -8.43 -12.50
CA GLY A 52 -4.15 -9.24 -11.89
C GLY A 52 -4.28 -10.75 -12.07
N LEU A 53 -5.15 -11.18 -12.99
CA LEU A 53 -5.36 -12.56 -13.39
C LEU A 53 -4.90 -12.70 -14.84
N ASP A 54 -3.59 -12.65 -15.04
CA ASP A 54 -3.00 -13.07 -16.29
C ASP A 54 -2.30 -14.42 -16.07
N PHE A 55 -3.06 -15.49 -16.32
CA PHE A 55 -2.57 -16.86 -16.24
C PHE A 55 -1.43 -17.14 -17.23
N GLY A 56 -1.27 -16.30 -18.27
CA GLY A 56 -0.16 -16.37 -19.23
C GLY A 56 1.17 -15.90 -18.63
N SER A 57 1.16 -14.85 -17.78
CA SER A 57 2.37 -14.31 -17.14
C SER A 57 2.66 -14.88 -15.76
N LYS A 58 1.88 -15.87 -15.28
CA LYS A 58 1.99 -16.50 -13.93
C LYS A 58 1.97 -15.49 -12.78
N ARG A 59 1.42 -14.30 -13.01
CA ARG A 59 1.28 -13.24 -12.00
C ARG A 59 -0.13 -13.31 -11.42
N PHE A 60 -0.23 -13.63 -10.14
CA PHE A 60 -1.50 -13.67 -9.42
C PHE A 60 -1.57 -12.53 -8.41
N PHE A 61 -2.37 -11.51 -8.72
CA PHE A 61 -2.58 -10.37 -7.83
C PHE A 61 -4.06 -9.97 -7.86
N PRO A 62 -4.93 -10.62 -7.08
CA PRO A 62 -6.38 -10.44 -7.16
C PRO A 62 -6.88 -9.02 -6.82
N LEU A 63 -5.99 -8.14 -6.34
CA LEU A 63 -6.24 -6.73 -6.05
C LEU A 63 -5.40 -5.76 -6.90
N ALA A 64 -4.59 -6.26 -7.83
CA ALA A 64 -3.90 -5.42 -8.80
C ALA A 64 -4.93 -4.65 -9.63
N GLY A 65 -4.70 -3.35 -9.81
CA GLY A 65 -5.60 -2.50 -10.58
C GLY A 65 -6.94 -2.18 -9.92
N TRP A 66 -7.17 -2.58 -8.66
CA TRP A 66 -8.38 -2.16 -7.91
C TRP A 66 -8.50 -0.64 -7.85
N ASN A 67 -7.40 0.07 -7.58
CA ASN A 67 -7.41 1.53 -7.51
C ASN A 67 -7.76 2.14 -8.88
N LEU A 68 -7.26 1.56 -9.97
CA LEU A 68 -7.56 1.99 -11.33
C LEU A 68 -9.01 1.72 -11.68
N ASN A 69 -9.56 0.54 -11.35
CA ASN A 69 -10.97 0.22 -11.56
C ASN A 69 -11.91 1.14 -10.75
N LEU A 70 -11.53 1.46 -9.50
CA LEU A 70 -12.29 2.37 -8.65
C LEU A 70 -12.27 3.80 -9.18
N ILE A 71 -11.14 4.25 -9.72
CA ILE A 71 -11.05 5.59 -10.33
C ILE A 71 -11.78 5.61 -11.68
N ALA A 72 -11.64 4.57 -12.50
CA ALA A 72 -12.29 4.45 -13.80
C ALA A 72 -13.82 4.48 -13.71
N SER A 73 -14.41 3.99 -12.61
CA SER A 73 -15.85 4.08 -12.38
C SER A 73 -16.35 5.50 -12.10
N ILE A 74 -15.45 6.42 -11.72
CA ILE A 74 -15.75 7.82 -11.39
C ILE A 74 -15.32 8.75 -12.54
N SER A 75 -14.13 8.53 -13.12
CA SER A 75 -13.56 9.39 -14.17
C SER A 75 -12.54 8.63 -15.02
N THR A 76 -12.59 8.85 -16.33
CA THR A 76 -11.67 8.30 -17.32
C THR A 76 -10.57 9.30 -17.73
N SER A 77 -10.33 10.34 -16.94
CA SER A 77 -9.25 11.31 -17.21
C SER A 77 -7.89 10.81 -16.71
N PRO A 78 -6.77 11.04 -17.44
CA PRO A 78 -5.42 10.70 -16.98
C PRO A 78 -5.06 11.30 -15.62
N TYR A 79 -5.57 12.50 -15.36
CA TYR A 79 -5.43 13.22 -14.09
C TYR A 79 -6.03 12.43 -12.92
N ALA A 80 -7.23 11.85 -13.10
CA ALA A 80 -7.90 11.07 -12.06
C ALA A 80 -7.08 9.83 -11.68
N PHE A 81 -6.50 9.12 -12.66
CA PHE A 81 -5.65 7.96 -12.40
C PHE A 81 -4.38 8.33 -11.62
N MET A 82 -3.75 9.46 -11.95
CA MET A 82 -2.56 9.93 -11.23
C MET A 82 -2.87 10.43 -9.83
N ILE A 83 -4.05 11.02 -9.60
CA ILE A 83 -4.56 11.31 -8.26
C ILE A 83 -4.72 10.02 -7.46
N GLY A 84 -5.27 8.96 -8.07
CA GLY A 84 -5.36 7.63 -7.45
C GLY A 84 -3.98 7.10 -7.02
N ASN A 85 -2.97 7.20 -7.88
CA ASN A 85 -1.60 6.79 -7.56
C ASN A 85 -0.96 7.65 -6.47
N ALA A 86 -1.20 8.97 -6.47
CA ALA A 86 -0.75 9.87 -5.42
C ALA A 86 -1.40 9.54 -4.06
N LEU A 87 -2.67 9.16 -4.03
CA LEU A 87 -3.34 8.71 -2.81
C LEU A 87 -2.73 7.40 -2.28
N VAL A 88 -2.45 6.44 -3.15
CA VAL A 88 -1.75 5.20 -2.78
C VAL A 88 -0.37 5.50 -2.20
N PHE A 89 0.39 6.44 -2.80
CA PHE A 89 1.67 6.90 -2.26
C PHE A 89 1.55 7.47 -0.83
N VAL A 90 0.54 8.32 -0.60
CA VAL A 90 0.30 8.91 0.72
C VAL A 90 -0.02 7.82 1.75
N ILE A 91 -0.80 6.79 1.37
CA ILE A 91 -1.08 5.65 2.26
C ILE A 91 0.20 4.86 2.57
N ILE A 92 1.04 4.61 1.57
CA ILE A 92 2.36 3.98 1.75
C ILE A 92 3.21 4.79 2.74
N ALA A 93 3.31 6.11 2.55
CA ALA A 93 4.09 6.99 3.42
C ALA A 93 3.56 6.98 4.86
N CYS A 94 2.24 7.04 5.04
CA CYS A 94 1.58 6.91 6.34
C CYS A 94 1.92 5.59 7.03
N CYS A 95 1.79 4.46 6.30
CA CYS A 95 2.06 3.14 6.86
C CYS A 95 3.53 2.96 7.21
N TYR A 96 4.43 3.39 6.32
CA TYR A 96 5.87 3.36 6.55
C TYR A 96 6.27 4.15 7.79
N TYR A 97 5.80 5.40 7.89
CA TYR A 97 6.10 6.26 9.03
C TYR A 97 5.54 5.67 10.33
N ALA A 98 4.28 5.21 10.33
CA ALA A 98 3.66 4.59 11.50
C ALA A 98 4.41 3.31 11.95
N LEU A 99 4.81 2.47 11.00
CA LEU A 99 5.56 1.25 11.27
C LEU A 99 6.95 1.58 11.85
N ALA A 100 7.71 2.46 11.20
CA ALA A 100 9.05 2.84 11.66
C ALA A 100 9.03 3.49 13.05
N ARG A 101 8.02 4.33 13.32
CA ARG A 101 7.83 4.94 14.65
C ARG A 101 7.41 3.92 15.71
N SER A 102 6.71 2.84 15.35
CA SER A 102 6.36 1.77 16.29
C SER A 102 7.57 0.98 16.80
N PHE A 103 8.64 0.91 16.01
CA PHE A 103 9.93 0.32 16.40
C PHE A 103 10.86 1.30 17.13
N GLY A 104 10.43 2.55 17.35
CA GLY A 104 11.25 3.57 18.02
C GLY A 104 12.37 4.15 17.15
N ALA A 105 12.35 3.95 15.83
CA ALA A 105 13.40 4.42 14.93
C ALA A 105 13.60 5.94 14.97
N ASN A 106 14.84 6.41 14.82
CA ASN A 106 15.17 7.83 14.79
C ASN A 106 14.47 8.53 13.61
N LYS A 107 13.75 9.62 13.89
CA LYS A 107 12.97 10.38 12.90
C LYS A 107 13.80 10.86 11.70
N ALA A 108 15.05 11.26 11.93
CA ALA A 108 15.95 11.67 10.85
C ALA A 108 16.28 10.50 9.91
N LEU A 109 16.58 9.32 10.48
CA LEU A 109 16.84 8.12 9.69
C LEU A 109 15.62 7.66 8.91
N VAL A 110 14.43 7.70 9.52
CA VAL A 110 13.16 7.37 8.84
C VAL A 110 12.91 8.29 7.66
N PHE A 111 13.20 9.59 7.81
CA PHE A 111 13.09 10.54 6.71
C PHE A 111 14.09 10.22 5.59
N VAL A 112 15.37 10.07 5.92
CA VAL A 112 16.43 9.82 4.93
C VAL A 112 16.19 8.51 4.19
N SER A 113 15.85 7.42 4.90
CA SER A 113 15.56 6.12 4.28
C SER A 113 14.34 6.18 3.36
N PHE A 114 13.29 6.92 3.76
CA PHE A 114 12.11 7.09 2.94
C PHE A 114 12.40 7.91 1.67
N VAL A 115 13.18 8.98 1.77
CA VAL A 115 13.58 9.81 0.62
C VAL A 115 14.41 8.99 -0.36
N ILE A 116 15.39 8.21 0.11
CA ILE A 116 16.21 7.33 -0.74
C ILE A 116 15.34 6.31 -1.46
N PHE A 117 14.39 5.68 -0.76
CA PHE A 117 13.45 4.74 -1.35
C PHE A 117 12.56 5.42 -2.39
N ALA A 118 11.94 6.55 -2.05
CA ALA A 118 10.99 7.27 -2.89
C ALA A 118 11.65 7.84 -4.16
N LEU A 119 12.91 8.28 -4.08
CA LEU A 119 13.67 8.81 -5.21
C LEU A 119 14.42 7.72 -6.00
N SER A 120 14.33 6.45 -5.60
CA SER A 120 14.95 5.38 -6.37
C SER A 120 14.33 5.28 -7.76
N VAL A 121 15.17 5.13 -8.80
CA VAL A 121 14.71 5.12 -10.21
C VAL A 121 13.64 4.05 -10.45
N GLY A 122 13.78 2.89 -9.80
CA GLY A 122 12.79 1.81 -9.89
C GLY A 122 11.42 2.21 -9.30
N TYR A 123 11.42 2.82 -8.11
CA TYR A 123 10.18 3.23 -7.47
C TYR A 123 9.50 4.41 -8.18
N VAL A 124 10.29 5.38 -8.65
CA VAL A 124 9.78 6.50 -9.45
C VAL A 124 9.07 5.99 -10.71
N LYS A 125 9.62 4.99 -11.41
CA LYS A 125 8.96 4.37 -12.57
C LYS A 125 7.64 3.73 -12.18
N ILE A 126 7.63 2.88 -11.15
CA ILE A 126 6.43 2.17 -10.68
C ILE A 126 5.31 3.14 -10.30
N ILE A 127 5.63 4.25 -9.63
CA ILE A 127 4.60 5.15 -9.09
C ILE A 127 4.08 6.19 -10.09
N THR A 128 4.89 6.50 -11.10
CA THR A 128 4.57 7.53 -12.08
C THR A 128 4.05 6.98 -13.41
N GLN A 129 3.85 5.66 -13.49
CA GLN A 129 3.28 4.96 -14.63
C GLN A 129 2.00 4.25 -14.18
N ILE A 130 1.00 4.20 -15.08
CA ILE A 130 -0.34 3.67 -14.79
C ILE A 130 -0.38 2.13 -14.71
N PRO A 131 0.36 1.36 -15.52
CA PRO A 131 0.12 -0.08 -15.65
C PRO A 131 0.74 -0.93 -14.54
N PHE A 132 1.56 -0.37 -13.65
CA PHE A 132 2.34 -1.18 -12.70
C PHE A 132 1.53 -1.50 -11.42
N PRO A 133 1.08 -2.76 -11.23
CA PRO A 133 0.35 -3.16 -10.03
C PRO A 133 1.21 -3.13 -8.75
N GLU A 134 2.53 -3.08 -8.88
CA GLU A 134 3.52 -3.15 -7.81
C GLU A 134 3.31 -2.05 -6.77
N ASN A 135 2.83 -0.86 -7.18
CA ASN A 135 2.53 0.22 -6.23
C ASN A 135 1.46 -0.19 -5.20
N THR A 136 0.35 -0.79 -5.68
CA THR A 136 -0.71 -1.29 -4.81
C THR A 136 -0.26 -2.48 -3.95
N GLN A 137 0.65 -3.31 -4.46
CA GLN A 137 1.23 -4.41 -3.69
C GLN A 137 2.06 -3.91 -2.51
N ILE A 138 2.89 -2.88 -2.73
CA ILE A 138 3.69 -2.25 -1.65
C ILE A 138 2.75 -1.68 -0.57
N MET A 139 1.66 -1.02 -0.98
CA MET A 139 0.65 -0.51 -0.04
C MET A 139 0.04 -1.62 0.82
N PHE A 140 -0.46 -2.70 0.20
CA PHE A 140 -1.08 -3.81 0.93
C PHE A 140 -0.08 -4.54 1.82
N LEU A 141 1.17 -4.71 1.38
CA LEU A 141 2.23 -5.29 2.19
C LEU A 141 2.52 -4.46 3.44
N LEU A 142 2.64 -3.14 3.31
CA LEU A 142 2.87 -2.25 4.45
C LEU A 142 1.68 -2.22 5.41
N LEU A 143 0.45 -2.21 4.88
CA LEU A 143 -0.76 -2.33 5.71
C LEU A 143 -0.77 -3.64 6.48
N PHE A 144 -0.44 -4.76 5.83
CA PHE A 144 -0.32 -6.07 6.46
C PHE A 144 0.72 -6.06 7.59
N LEU A 145 1.94 -5.57 7.32
CA LEU A 145 3.01 -5.47 8.32
C LEU A 145 2.62 -4.58 9.51
N LEU A 146 1.94 -3.46 9.26
CA LEU A 146 1.44 -2.57 10.31
C LEU A 146 0.37 -3.25 11.16
N CYS A 147 -0.54 -4.00 10.54
CA CYS A 147 -1.52 -4.81 11.27
C CYS A 147 -0.86 -5.88 12.13
N VAL A 148 0.10 -6.64 11.57
CA VAL A 148 0.87 -7.66 12.30
C VAL A 148 1.59 -7.04 13.49
N GLN A 149 2.27 -5.92 13.30
CA GLN A 149 2.99 -5.24 14.37
C GLN A 149 2.05 -4.77 15.50
N ARG A 150 0.88 -4.23 15.16
CA ARG A 150 -0.13 -3.84 16.17
C ARG A 150 -0.66 -5.04 16.95
N VAL A 151 -0.85 -6.18 16.28
CA VAL A 151 -1.26 -7.43 16.93
C VAL A 151 -0.15 -7.92 17.86
N PHE A 152 1.11 -7.93 17.40
CA PHE A 152 2.25 -8.36 18.19
C PHE A 152 2.45 -7.52 19.47
N VAL A 153 2.38 -6.19 19.34
CA VAL A 153 2.48 -5.28 20.50
C VAL A 153 1.33 -5.52 21.49
N LYS A 154 0.12 -5.79 20.99
CA LYS A 154 -1.02 -6.15 21.84
C LYS A 154 -0.88 -7.52 22.51
N MET A 155 -0.30 -8.51 21.83
CA MET A 155 -0.05 -9.86 22.37
C MET A 155 0.99 -9.86 23.50
N LYS A 156 1.83 -8.82 23.60
CA LYS A 156 2.74 -8.65 24.75
C LYS A 156 1.99 -8.35 26.06
N ASN A 157 0.70 -7.96 26.00
CA ASN A 157 -0.18 -7.93 27.16
C ASN A 157 -0.92 -9.28 27.31
N PRO A 158 -0.80 -9.98 28.46
CA PRO A 158 -1.35 -11.32 28.65
C PRO A 158 -2.88 -11.39 28.52
N ASP A 159 -3.60 -10.30 28.81
CA ASP A 159 -5.07 -10.26 28.78
C ASP A 159 -5.66 -10.36 27.36
N ILE A 160 -4.91 -9.95 26.34
CA ILE A 160 -5.37 -9.97 24.94
C ILE A 160 -5.18 -11.36 24.32
N TYR A 161 -4.25 -12.17 24.84
CA TYR A 161 -4.05 -13.55 24.40
C TYR A 161 -5.34 -14.36 24.56
N ILE A 162 -6.00 -14.22 25.71
CA ILE A 162 -7.27 -14.88 26.03
C ILE A 162 -8.37 -14.42 25.05
N TYR A 163 -8.42 -13.13 24.70
CA TYR A 163 -9.46 -12.60 23.81
C TYR A 163 -9.27 -13.02 22.34
N ILE A 164 -8.05 -12.97 21.80
CA ILE A 164 -7.77 -13.42 20.43
C ILE A 164 -7.95 -14.95 20.34
N TYR A 165 -7.47 -15.70 21.33
CA TYR A 165 -7.69 -17.15 21.39
C TYR A 165 -9.18 -17.48 21.49
N HIS A 166 -9.97 -16.77 22.31
CA HIS A 166 -11.43 -16.96 22.35
C HIS A 166 -12.13 -16.56 21.05
N THR A 167 -11.66 -15.53 20.35
CA THR A 167 -12.27 -15.08 19.09
C THR A 167 -11.95 -16.05 17.97
N CYS A 168 -10.68 -16.47 17.84
CA CYS A 168 -10.26 -17.52 16.93
C CYS A 168 -10.91 -18.87 17.28
N ALA A 169 -11.05 -19.24 18.55
CA ALA A 169 -11.74 -20.46 18.97
C ALA A 169 -13.26 -20.40 18.73
N ARG A 170 -13.90 -19.23 18.83
CA ARG A 170 -15.32 -19.05 18.46
C ARG A 170 -15.53 -19.10 16.95
N VAL A 171 -14.60 -18.56 16.17
CA VAL A 171 -14.60 -18.66 14.71
C VAL A 171 -14.33 -20.11 14.29
N TRP A 172 -13.39 -20.80 14.94
CA TRP A 172 -13.06 -22.21 14.73
C TRP A 172 -14.23 -23.14 15.11
N LYS A 173 -15.00 -22.81 16.16
CA LYS A 173 -16.25 -23.50 16.51
C LYS A 173 -17.41 -23.25 15.53
N ARG A 174 -17.35 -22.22 14.68
CA ARG A 174 -18.47 -21.79 13.82
C ARG A 174 -18.39 -22.22 12.36
N GLY A 175 -17.33 -22.89 11.92
CA GLY A 175 -17.39 -23.59 10.63
C GLY A 175 -16.04 -23.85 9.98
N TYR A 176 -15.96 -25.06 9.42
CA TYR A 176 -14.97 -25.54 8.44
C TYR A 176 -13.62 -26.01 8.99
N LEU A 177 -13.60 -27.25 9.51
CA LEU A 177 -12.73 -28.36 9.10
C LEU A 177 -12.95 -29.57 10.04
N PRO A 178 -12.95 -30.82 9.56
CA PRO A 178 -13.13 -32.01 10.39
C PRO A 178 -11.91 -32.19 11.31
N GLN A 179 -12.18 -32.60 12.55
CA GLN A 179 -11.18 -32.92 13.57
C GLN A 179 -10.11 -33.88 13.01
N ARG A 180 -8.90 -33.37 12.78
CA ARG A 180 -7.69 -34.20 12.90
C ARG A 180 -6.77 -33.56 13.91
N SER A 181 -6.62 -34.28 15.00
CA SER A 181 -5.78 -34.05 16.16
C SER A 181 -4.34 -33.81 15.73
N PHE A 182 -3.83 -32.60 15.96
CA PHE A 182 -2.40 -32.40 16.11
C PHE A 182 -2.03 -32.72 17.56
N VAL A 183 -1.45 -33.91 17.72
CA VAL A 183 -0.69 -34.31 18.90
C VAL A 183 0.47 -33.33 19.03
N CYS A 184 0.54 -32.61 20.16
CA CYS A 184 1.77 -31.95 20.59
C CYS A 184 2.80 -33.06 20.85
N LEU A 185 3.88 -33.07 20.08
CA LEU A 185 5.09 -33.79 20.47
C LEU A 185 5.88 -32.85 21.38
N ASP A 186 6.15 -33.37 22.57
CA ASP A 186 6.98 -32.79 23.64
C ASP A 186 8.40 -32.41 23.17
#